data_AF-A0A851NE97-F1
#
_entry.id   AF-A0A851NE97-F1
#
_cell.length_a   1.000
_cell.length_b   1.000
_cell.length_c   1.000
_cell.angle_alpha   90.00
_cell.angle_beta   90.00
_cell.angle_gamma   90.00
#
_symmetry.space_group_name_H-M   'P 1'
#
loop_
_entity.id
_entity.type
_entity.pdbx_description
1 polymer ?
#
loop_
_entity_poly.entity_id
_entity_poly.type
_entity_poly.pdbx_seq_one_letter_code
_entity_poly.pdbx_strand_id
1 'polypeptide(L)'
;LFIMYMAGNTISIFPAMMVGMMGWRPLQALLSLSSTLKLLESSSARLLQGIVFLLGNGLGLALALYKCQAMGLLPTHASDWLAFVAPPQ
;
A
#
# COMPACT_ATOMS: atom_id res chain seq x y z
N LEU A 1 -0.79 -7.46 10.05
CA LEU A 1 -2.14 -8.07 10.12
C LEU A 1 -2.87 -7.69 11.40
N PHE A 2 -2.30 -7.94 12.60
CA PHE A 2 -2.92 -7.57 13.89
C PHE A 2 -3.27 -6.07 14.01
N ILE A 3 -2.36 -5.18 13.62
CA ILE A 3 -2.59 -3.73 13.60
C ILE A 3 -3.71 -3.31 12.64
N MET A 4 -3.87 -4.03 11.53
CA MET A 4 -4.91 -3.78 10.53
C MET A 4 -6.31 -4.17 11.03
N TYR A 5 -6.39 -5.06 12.02
CA TYR A 5 -7.63 -5.45 12.68
C TYR A 5 -8.05 -4.43 13.76
N MET A 6 -7.08 -3.81 14.45
CA MET A 6 -7.38 -2.83 15.52
C MET A 6 -7.56 -1.38 15.02
N ALA A 7 -7.02 -1.05 13.85
CA ALA A 7 -7.32 0.21 13.18
C ALA A 7 -8.73 0.14 12.57
N GLY A 8 -9.74 0.58 13.33
CA GLY A 8 -11.12 0.70 12.87
C GLY A 8 -11.30 1.66 11.66
N ASN A 9 -12.53 1.85 11.21
CA ASN A 9 -12.89 2.64 10.01
C ASN A 9 -12.98 4.17 10.26
N THR A 10 -12.45 4.69 11.36
CA THR A 10 -12.51 6.12 11.66
C THR A 10 -11.36 6.87 10.99
N ILE A 11 -11.68 7.96 10.27
CA ILE A 11 -10.71 8.90 9.67
C ILE A 11 -10.00 9.61 10.82
N SER A 12 -8.91 9.04 11.29
CA SER A 12 -8.05 9.63 12.31
C SER A 12 -6.61 9.64 11.81
N ILE A 13 -5.87 10.70 12.13
CA ILE A 13 -4.52 10.96 11.58
C ILE A 13 -3.55 9.80 11.90
N PHE A 14 -3.71 9.17 13.07
CA PHE A 14 -2.83 8.11 13.56
C PHE A 14 -2.95 6.82 12.73
N PRO A 15 -4.15 6.23 12.55
CA PRO A 15 -4.35 5.13 11.59
C PRO A 15 -3.97 5.48 10.16
N ALA A 16 -4.22 6.71 9.70
CA ALA A 16 -3.86 7.13 8.33
C ALA A 16 -2.34 7.07 8.09
N MET A 17 -1.53 7.62 9.01
CA MET A 17 -0.07 7.53 8.91
C MET A 17 0.44 6.09 9.00
N MET A 18 -0.21 5.26 9.81
CA MET A 18 0.15 3.85 10.00
C MET A 18 -0.12 3.02 8.73
N VAL A 19 -1.25 3.24 8.06
CA VAL A 19 -1.54 2.62 6.75
C VAL A 19 -0.61 3.16 5.67
N GLY A 20 -0.29 4.47 5.71
CA GLY A 20 0.69 5.09 4.80
C GLY A 20 2.06 4.42 4.89
N MET A 21 2.62 4.24 6.09
CA MET A 21 3.89 3.52 6.27
C MET A 21 3.80 2.03 5.90
N MET A 22 2.64 1.40 6.09
CA MET A 22 2.40 0.02 5.68
C MET A 22 2.40 -0.15 4.16
N GLY A 23 1.99 0.85 3.38
CA GLY A 23 2.10 0.85 1.91
C GLY A 23 3.47 1.32 1.41
N TRP A 24 4.10 2.29 2.10
CA TRP A 24 5.39 2.86 1.70
C TRP A 24 6.54 1.85 1.75
N ARG A 25 6.57 0.99 2.77
CA ARG A 25 7.64 -0.02 2.93
C ARG A 25 7.66 -1.07 1.81
N PRO A 26 6.53 -1.71 1.44
CA PRO A 26 6.46 -2.58 0.27
C PRO A 26 6.81 -1.85 -1.03
N LEU A 27 6.38 -0.60 -1.19
CA LEU A 27 6.72 0.19 -2.36
C LEU A 27 8.23 0.42 -2.48
N GLN A 28 8.89 0.82 -1.38
CA GLN A 28 10.33 1.01 -1.34
C GLN A 28 11.09 -0.30 -1.61
N ALA A 29 10.58 -1.43 -1.12
CA ALA A 29 11.13 -2.76 -1.38
C ALA A 29 11.02 -3.15 -2.86
N LEU A 30 9.90 -2.84 -3.52
CA LEU A 30 9.71 -3.06 -4.96
C LEU A 30 10.60 -2.15 -5.81
N LEU A 31 10.78 -0.89 -5.42
CA LEU A 31 11.70 0.04 -6.11
C LEU A 31 13.17 -0.40 -5.98
N SER A 32 13.50 -1.10 -4.90
CA SER A 32 14.85 -1.66 -4.65
C SER A 32 14.98 -3.12 -5.13
N LEU A 33 14.13 -3.57 -6.05
CA LEU A 33 14.16 -4.94 -6.55
C LEU A 33 15.48 -5.29 -7.25
N SER A 34 16.03 -4.37 -8.04
CA SER A 34 17.26 -4.58 -8.80
C SER A 34 18.49 -4.75 -7.92
N SER A 35 18.58 -4.07 -6.77
CA SER A 35 19.63 -4.31 -5.78
C SER A 35 19.43 -5.63 -5.03
N THR A 36 18.18 -5.97 -4.70
CA THR A 36 17.84 -7.22 -4.01
C THR A 36 18.13 -8.45 -4.88
N LEU A 37 17.85 -8.39 -6.18
CA LEU A 37 18.15 -9.47 -7.13
C LEU A 37 19.66 -9.66 -7.34
N LYS A 38 20.46 -8.58 -7.29
CA LYS A 38 21.93 -8.66 -7.33
C LYS A 38 22.49 -9.36 -6.09
N LEU A 39 21.94 -9.08 -4.90
CA LEU A 39 22.35 -9.78 -3.67
C LEU A 39 22.06 -11.29 -3.71
N LEU A 40 21.07 -11.71 -4.49
CA LEU A 40 20.70 -13.11 -4.67
C LEU A 40 21.48 -13.81 -5.79
N GLU A 41 22.53 -13.20 -6.35
CA GLU A 41 23.27 -13.81 -7.45
C GLU A 41 23.93 -15.15 -7.11
N SER A 42 24.31 -15.36 -5.85
CA SER A 42 24.93 -16.62 -5.40
C SER A 42 23.92 -17.77 -5.17
N SER A 43 22.61 -17.47 -5.21
CA SER A 43 21.56 -18.45 -4.88
C SER A 43 21.10 -19.24 -6.10
N SER A 44 21.07 -20.57 -5.99
CA SER A 44 20.48 -21.48 -6.99
C SER A 44 18.96 -21.30 -7.12
N ALA A 45 18.30 -20.74 -6.10
CA ALA A 45 16.85 -20.48 -6.06
C ALA A 45 16.49 -19.01 -6.37
N ARG A 46 17.37 -18.24 -7.01
CA ARG A 46 17.20 -16.81 -7.28
C ARG A 46 15.83 -16.44 -7.86
N LEU A 47 15.37 -17.19 -8.87
CA LEU A 47 14.09 -16.92 -9.54
C LEU A 47 12.91 -17.11 -8.59
N LEU A 48 12.90 -18.19 -7.81
CA LEU A 48 11.84 -18.46 -6.85
C LEU A 48 11.80 -17.39 -5.75
N GLN A 49 12.96 -17.02 -5.20
CA GLN A 49 13.07 -16.00 -4.17
C GLN A 49 12.65 -14.61 -4.69
N GLY A 50 13.02 -14.28 -5.93
CA GLY A 50 12.59 -13.03 -6.58
C GLY A 50 11.08 -12.97 -6.80
N ILE A 51 10.46 -14.07 -7.26
CA ILE A 51 9.00 -14.15 -7.46
C ILE A 51 8.27 -14.02 -6.12
N VAL A 52 8.70 -14.74 -5.08
CA VAL A 52 8.08 -14.66 -3.75
C VAL A 52 8.22 -13.26 -3.16
N PHE A 53 9.37 -12.61 -3.33
CA PHE A 53 9.58 -11.23 -2.90
C PHE A 53 8.64 -10.25 -3.62
N LEU A 54 8.50 -10.39 -4.95
CA LEU A 54 7.64 -9.52 -5.75
C LEU A 54 6.16 -9.72 -5.42
N LEU A 55 5.70 -10.97 -5.31
CA LEU A 55 4.33 -11.29 -4.93
C LEU A 55 4.02 -10.87 -3.50
N GLY A 56 4.92 -11.12 -2.54
CA GLY A 56 4.72 -10.76 -1.14
C GLY A 56 4.59 -9.25 -0.93
N ASN A 57 5.50 -8.46 -1.53
CA ASN A 57 5.41 -7.00 -1.45
C ASN A 57 4.25 -6.44 -2.27
N GLY A 58 3.94 -7.03 -3.43
CA GLY A 58 2.79 -6.66 -4.25
C GLY A 58 1.46 -6.87 -3.53
N LEU A 59 1.28 -8.02 -2.88
CA LEU A 59 0.11 -8.30 -2.05
C LEU A 59 0.03 -7.35 -0.83
N GLY A 60 1.16 -7.06 -0.19
CA GLY A 60 1.23 -6.09 0.90
C GLY A 60 0.78 -4.69 0.48
N LEU A 61 1.20 -4.24 -0.72
CA LEU A 61 0.79 -2.97 -1.30
C LEU A 61 -0.71 -2.97 -1.66
N ALA A 62 -1.21 -4.04 -2.27
CA ALA A 62 -2.63 -4.16 -2.60
C ALA A 62 -3.53 -4.11 -1.35
N LEU A 63 -3.13 -4.77 -0.27
CA LEU A 63 -3.85 -4.72 1.02
C LEU A 63 -3.82 -3.32 1.65
N ALA A 64 -2.69 -2.61 1.54
CA ALA A 64 -2.59 -1.23 2.00
C ALA A 64 -3.53 -0.30 1.22
N LEU A 65 -3.60 -0.45 -0.12
CA LEU A 65 -4.52 0.30 -0.97
C LEU A 65 -5.98 0.00 -0.62
N TYR A 66 -6.33 -1.27 -0.42
CA TYR A 66 -7.67 -1.67 0.01
C TYR A 66 -8.05 -1.03 1.35
N LYS A 67 -7.11 -0.99 2.31
CA LYS A 67 -7.33 -0.33 3.60
C LYS A 67 -7.50 1.19 3.46
N CYS A 68 -6.72 1.84 2.59
CA CYS A 68 -6.89 3.26 2.27
C CYS A 68 -8.27 3.57 1.68
N GLN A 69 -8.76 2.71 0.79
CA GLN A 69 -10.11 2.81 0.24
C GLN A 69 -11.17 2.63 1.33
N ALA A 70 -11.04 1.60 2.17
CA ALA A 70 -11.98 1.33 3.26
C ALA A 70 -12.04 2.46 4.32
N MET A 71 -10.96 3.24 4.46
CA MET A 71 -10.89 4.42 5.33
C MET A 71 -11.39 5.70 4.66
N GLY A 72 -11.75 5.68 3.37
CA GLY A 72 -12.16 6.89 2.64
C GLY A 72 -11.03 7.91 2.41
N LEU A 73 -9.77 7.46 2.48
CA LEU A 73 -8.60 8.34 2.24
C LEU A 73 -8.32 8.55 0.75
N LEU A 74 -8.87 7.69 -0.11
CA LEU A 74 -8.71 7.78 -1.55
C LEU A 74 -9.89 8.55 -2.15
N PRO A 75 -9.65 9.53 -3.04
CA PRO A 75 -10.70 10.33 -3.69
C PRO A 75 -11.45 9.47 -4.73
N THR A 76 -12.33 8.61 -4.23
CA THR A 76 -13.01 7.56 -5.00
C THR A 76 -14.50 7.82 -5.13
N HIS A 77 -15.07 8.62 -4.23
CA HIS A 77 -16.48 8.98 -4.27
C HIS A 77 -16.67 10.36 -4.87
N ALA A 78 -17.79 10.57 -5.57
CA ALA A 78 -18.18 11.88 -6.10
C ALA A 78 -18.25 12.97 -5.01
N SER A 79 -18.53 12.56 -3.76
CA SER A 79 -18.49 13.43 -2.58
C SER A 79 -17.12 14.06 -2.36
N ASP A 80 -16.04 13.36 -2.68
CA ASP A 80 -14.66 13.82 -2.50
C ASP A 80 -14.32 14.96 -3.47
N TRP A 81 -15.09 15.09 -4.55
CA TRP A 81 -14.92 16.08 -5.61
C TRP A 81 -15.93 17.23 -5.54
N LEU A 82 -16.87 17.22 -4.58
CA LEU A 82 -17.88 18.27 -4.43
C LEU A 82 -17.25 19.67 -4.23
N ALA A 83 -16.06 19.74 -3.63
CA ALA A 83 -15.32 21.00 -3.48
C ALA A 83 -14.94 21.65 -4.82
N PHE A 84 -14.98 20.90 -5.94
CA PHE A 84 -14.64 21.38 -7.28
C PHE A 84 -15.87 21.55 -8.19
N VAL A 85 -17.08 21.26 -7.71
CA VAL A 85 -18.31 21.42 -8.48
C VAL A 85 -18.87 22.83 -8.25
N ALA A 86 -19.16 23.55 -9.33
CA ALA A 86 -19.80 24.86 -9.24
C ALA A 86 -21.23 24.74 -8.69
N PRO A 87 -21.69 25.70 -7.85
CA PRO A 87 -23.05 25.66 -7.31
C PRO A 87 -24.08 25.73 -8.46
N PRO A 88 -25.17 24.94 -8.39
CA PRO A 88 -26.27 25.06 -9.35
C PRO A 88 -26.86 26.48 -9.26
N GLN A 89 -27.21 27.06 -10.41
CA GLN A 89 -27.78 28.40 -10.51
C GLN A 89 -29.25 28.43 -10.10
#